data_AF-A0A382ZYF9-F1
#
_entry.id   AF-A0A382ZYF9-F1
#
_cell.length_a   1.000
_cell.length_b   1.000
_cell.length_c   1.000
_cell.angle_alpha   90.00
_cell.angle_beta   90.00
_cell.angle_gamma   90.00
#
_symmetry.space_group_name_H-M   'P 1'
#
loop_
_entity.id
_entity.type
_entity.pdbx_description
1 polymer ?
#
loop_
_entity_poly.entity_id
_entity_poly.type
_entity_poly.pdbx_seq_one_letter_code
_entity_poly.pdbx_strand_id
1 'polypeptide(L)'
;MSPLYYFAVIGITIILAIFVGRRFNKSYDFVKLFGFGISGFWLLWAAGISTSIVGYFSSGPLAVAQTTFILVVFYFNYRYMRDVKSNEILTRELRRDISQLDNKLLGEKLETIAQSKVDILSTPNEHREKLIDAFKNARETVVVLSGWTTSFTVNQEFRRIIAQCLKRGVIIYIGYG
;
A
#
# COMPACT_ATOMS: atom_id res chain seq x y z
N MET A 1 -27.13 -16.99 -37.63
CA MET A 1 -26.97 -16.30 -36.33
C MET A 1 -27.18 -14.81 -36.53
N SER A 2 -27.85 -14.13 -35.60
CA SER A 2 -28.11 -12.70 -35.74
C SER A 2 -26.81 -11.89 -35.59
N PRO A 3 -26.64 -10.77 -36.32
CA PRO A 3 -25.45 -9.92 -36.23
C PRO A 3 -25.15 -9.43 -34.80
N LEU A 4 -26.19 -9.21 -34.01
CA LEU A 4 -26.14 -8.83 -32.59
C LEU A 4 -25.39 -9.85 -31.73
N TYR A 5 -25.45 -11.14 -32.06
CA TYR A 5 -24.73 -12.18 -31.33
C TYR A 5 -23.21 -12.01 -31.42
N TYR A 6 -22.70 -11.64 -32.60
CA TYR A 6 -21.26 -11.43 -32.79
C TYR A 6 -20.75 -10.20 -32.03
N PHE A 7 -21.52 -9.10 -31.99
CA PHE A 7 -21.16 -7.92 -31.19
C PHE A 7 -21.04 -8.25 -29.70
N ALA A 8 -21.99 -9.03 -29.16
CA ALA A 8 -21.99 -9.44 -27.76
C ALA A 8 -20.79 -10.35 -27.44
N VAL A 9 -20.50 -11.34 -28.28
CA VAL A 9 -19.37 -12.28 -28.07
C VAL A 9 -18.03 -11.54 -28.12
N ILE A 10 -17.83 -10.62 -29.05
CA ILE A 10 -16.61 -9.80 -29.14
C ILE A 10 -16.43 -8.96 -27.87
N GLY A 11 -17.47 -8.24 -27.46
CA GLY A 11 -17.42 -7.40 -26.26
C GLY A 11 -17.13 -8.21 -24.99
N ILE A 12 -17.84 -9.32 -24.80
CA ILE A 12 -17.69 -10.17 -23.62
C ILE A 12 -16.28 -10.77 -23.57
N THR A 13 -15.76 -11.29 -24.69
CA THR A 13 -14.44 -11.93 -24.72
C THR A 13 -13.31 -10.94 -24.42
N ILE A 14 -13.41 -9.70 -24.89
CA ILE A 14 -12.41 -8.65 -24.60
C ILE A 14 -12.48 -8.24 -23.12
N ILE A 15 -13.67 -8.09 -22.55
CA ILE A 15 -13.83 -7.76 -21.12
C ILE A 15 -13.29 -8.90 -20.25
N LEU A 16 -13.65 -10.16 -20.57
CA LEU A 16 -13.17 -11.33 -19.85
C LEU A 16 -11.65 -11.47 -19.94
N ALA A 17 -11.05 -11.17 -21.10
CA ALA A 17 -9.60 -11.19 -21.28
C ALA A 17 -8.89 -10.22 -20.33
N ILE A 18 -9.39 -8.98 -20.23
CA ILE A 18 -8.82 -7.97 -19.34
C ILE A 18 -9.01 -8.41 -17.88
N PHE A 19 -10.18 -8.91 -17.51
CA PHE A 19 -10.50 -9.30 -16.14
C PHE A 19 -9.68 -10.52 -15.68
N VAL A 20 -9.62 -11.57 -16.52
CA VAL A 20 -8.83 -12.79 -16.27
C VAL A 20 -7.35 -12.47 -16.24
N GLY A 21 -6.86 -11.66 -17.17
CA GLY A 21 -5.48 -11.19 -17.19
C GLY A 21 -5.09 -10.54 -15.85
N ARG A 22 -5.93 -9.64 -15.33
CA ARG A 22 -5.69 -8.97 -14.04
C ARG A 22 -5.78 -9.90 -12.84
N ARG A 23 -6.64 -10.93 -12.88
CA ARG A 23 -6.84 -11.85 -11.75
C ARG A 23 -5.73 -12.90 -11.64
N PHE A 24 -5.23 -13.41 -12.76
CA PHE A 24 -4.19 -14.44 -12.77
C PHE A 24 -2.78 -13.87 -12.60
N ASN A 25 -2.50 -12.67 -13.10
CA ASN A 25 -1.18 -12.07 -12.93
C ASN A 25 -1.30 -10.54 -12.88
N LYS A 26 -0.84 -9.92 -11.79
CA LYS A 26 -0.79 -8.45 -11.65
C LYS A 26 0.28 -7.80 -12.56
N SER A 27 0.92 -8.58 -13.44
CA SER A 27 1.93 -8.08 -14.36
C SER A 27 1.28 -7.48 -15.60
N TYR A 28 1.51 -6.18 -15.79
CA TYR A 28 1.11 -5.39 -16.96
C TYR A 28 1.42 -6.09 -18.30
N ASP A 29 2.58 -6.76 -18.41
CA ASP A 29 3.01 -7.41 -19.64
C ASP A 29 2.12 -8.59 -20.05
N PHE A 30 1.55 -9.30 -19.07
CA PHE A 30 0.64 -10.42 -19.31
C PHE A 30 -0.74 -9.93 -19.75
N VAL A 31 -1.28 -8.91 -19.09
CA VAL A 31 -2.55 -8.28 -19.48
C VAL A 31 -2.44 -7.67 -20.89
N LYS A 32 -1.29 -7.08 -21.21
CA LYS A 32 -0.99 -6.54 -22.54
C LYS A 32 -1.01 -7.64 -23.62
N LEU A 33 -0.34 -8.77 -23.38
CA LEU A 33 -0.29 -9.87 -24.33
C LEU A 33 -1.69 -10.41 -24.66
N PHE A 34 -2.54 -10.63 -23.64
CA PHE A 34 -3.91 -11.12 -23.84
C PHE A 34 -4.83 -10.06 -24.46
N GLY A 35 -4.75 -8.80 -24.01
CA GLY A 35 -5.58 -7.71 -24.54
C GLY A 35 -5.30 -7.39 -26.00
N PHE A 36 -4.02 -7.26 -26.38
CA PHE A 36 -3.61 -7.07 -27.78
C PHE A 36 -3.81 -8.33 -28.61
N GLY A 37 -3.53 -9.52 -28.08
CA GLY A 37 -3.71 -10.78 -28.79
C GLY A 37 -5.16 -11.05 -29.18
N ILE A 38 -6.09 -10.87 -28.24
CA ILE A 38 -7.53 -11.11 -28.49
C ILE A 38 -8.13 -10.02 -29.38
N SER A 39 -7.74 -8.76 -29.20
CA SER A 39 -8.20 -7.69 -30.09
C SER A 39 -7.63 -7.83 -31.51
N GLY A 40 -6.37 -8.25 -31.64
CA GLY A 40 -5.73 -8.55 -32.92
C GLY A 40 -6.34 -9.75 -33.62
N PHE A 41 -6.69 -10.80 -32.87
CA PHE A 41 -7.43 -11.95 -33.38
C PHE A 41 -8.78 -11.51 -33.97
N TRP A 42 -9.55 -10.66 -33.27
CA TRP A 42 -10.83 -10.17 -33.78
C TRP A 42 -10.70 -9.24 -34.98
N LEU A 43 -9.63 -8.43 -35.06
CA LEU A 43 -9.31 -7.64 -36.26
C LEU A 43 -9.01 -8.55 -37.47
N LEU A 44 -8.22 -9.61 -37.29
CA LEU A 44 -7.94 -10.61 -38.33
C LEU A 44 -9.21 -11.40 -38.71
N TRP A 45 -10.07 -11.68 -37.73
CA TRP A 45 -11.37 -12.31 -37.95
C TRP A 45 -12.28 -11.47 -38.84
N ALA A 46 -12.35 -10.17 -38.58
CA ALA A 46 -13.10 -9.21 -39.39
C ALA A 46 -12.49 -8.97 -40.78
N ALA A 47 -11.15 -9.02 -40.90
CA ALA A 47 -10.44 -8.72 -42.14
C ALA A 47 -10.47 -9.83 -43.21
N GLY A 48 -10.88 -11.06 -42.89
CA GLY A 48 -10.99 -12.11 -43.92
C GLY A 48 -11.09 -13.55 -43.44
N ILE A 49 -10.86 -13.86 -42.16
CA ILE A 49 -11.05 -15.24 -41.68
C ILE A 49 -12.55 -15.60 -41.67
N SER A 50 -13.42 -14.63 -41.37
CA SER A 50 -14.87 -14.79 -41.41
C SER A 50 -15.42 -15.09 -42.80
N THR A 51 -14.79 -14.56 -43.86
CA THR A 51 -15.23 -14.79 -45.25
C THR A 51 -14.94 -16.22 -45.70
N SER A 52 -13.80 -16.78 -45.28
CA SER A 52 -13.35 -18.12 -45.68
C SER A 52 -14.05 -19.27 -44.95
N ILE A 53 -14.48 -19.06 -43.71
CA ILE A 53 -15.08 -20.11 -42.86
C ILE A 53 -16.61 -20.06 -42.88
N VAL A 54 -17.20 -18.86 -42.92
CA VAL A 54 -18.65 -18.66 -42.72
C VAL A 54 -19.33 -18.13 -44.00
N GLY A 55 -18.56 -17.79 -45.05
CA GLY A 55 -19.10 -17.37 -46.34
C GLY A 55 -19.74 -15.97 -46.33
N TYR A 56 -19.47 -15.14 -45.31
CA TYR A 56 -19.95 -13.76 -45.27
C TYR A 56 -19.20 -12.91 -46.31
N PHE A 57 -19.93 -12.12 -47.11
CA PHE A 57 -19.33 -11.12 -47.99
C PHE A 57 -18.76 -9.95 -47.17
N SER A 58 -17.47 -9.64 -47.37
CA SER A 58 -16.69 -8.63 -46.66
C SER A 58 -17.10 -7.17 -46.93
N SER A 59 -18.05 -6.94 -47.83
CA SER A 59 -18.37 -5.62 -48.40
C SER A 59 -19.81 -5.14 -48.11
N GLY A 60 -20.44 -5.67 -47.06
CA GLY A 60 -21.76 -5.20 -46.60
C GLY A 60 -21.69 -4.10 -45.52
N PRO A 61 -22.73 -3.24 -45.38
CA PRO A 61 -22.82 -2.23 -44.29
C PRO A 61 -22.60 -2.82 -42.90
N LEU A 62 -22.95 -4.08 -42.73
CA LEU A 62 -22.80 -4.85 -41.49
C LEU A 62 -21.33 -5.15 -41.13
N ALA A 63 -20.48 -5.40 -42.14
CA ALA A 63 -19.05 -5.65 -41.96
C ALA A 63 -18.29 -4.37 -41.58
N VAL A 64 -18.71 -3.23 -42.16
CA VAL A 64 -18.21 -1.90 -41.77
C VAL A 64 -18.54 -1.60 -40.31
N ALA A 65 -19.80 -1.82 -39.89
CA ALA A 65 -20.21 -1.62 -38.50
C ALA A 65 -19.42 -2.50 -37.50
N GLN A 66 -19.17 -3.77 -37.85
CA GLN A 66 -18.37 -4.69 -37.02
C GLN A 66 -16.91 -4.23 -36.91
N THR A 67 -16.30 -3.83 -38.03
CA THR A 67 -14.92 -3.33 -38.04
C THR A 67 -14.77 -2.05 -37.22
N THR A 68 -15.70 -1.10 -37.37
CA THR A 68 -15.73 0.13 -36.57
C THR A 68 -15.87 -0.17 -35.08
N PHE A 69 -16.73 -1.11 -34.70
CA PHE A 69 -16.89 -1.51 -33.30
C PHE A 69 -15.60 -2.09 -32.71
N ILE A 70 -14.92 -2.98 -33.45
CA ILE A 70 -13.65 -3.57 -33.01
C ILE A 70 -12.58 -2.48 -32.83
N LEU A 71 -12.49 -1.51 -33.75
CA LEU A 71 -11.55 -0.38 -33.63
C LEU A 71 -11.85 0.50 -32.41
N VAL A 72 -13.12 0.78 -32.13
CA VAL A 72 -13.53 1.55 -30.93
C VAL A 72 -13.14 0.80 -29.66
N VAL A 73 -13.48 -0.50 -29.57
CA VAL A 73 -13.11 -1.31 -28.40
C VAL A 73 -11.60 -1.42 -28.24
N PHE A 74 -10.85 -1.57 -29.34
CA PHE A 74 -9.39 -1.57 -29.33
C PHE A 74 -8.82 -0.24 -28.82
N TYR A 75 -9.35 0.89 -29.28
CA TYR A 75 -8.94 2.21 -28.82
C TYR A 75 -9.18 2.39 -27.31
N PHE A 76 -10.36 2.02 -26.82
CA PHE A 76 -10.68 2.08 -25.38
C PHE A 76 -9.78 1.15 -24.57
N ASN A 77 -9.52 -0.07 -25.05
CA ASN A 77 -8.60 -1.01 -24.42
C ASN A 77 -7.17 -0.44 -24.33
N TYR A 78 -6.68 0.11 -25.44
CA TYR A 78 -5.35 0.74 -25.51
C TYR A 78 -5.22 1.88 -24.50
N ARG A 79 -6.24 2.77 -24.42
CA ARG A 79 -6.25 3.88 -23.47
C ARG A 79 -6.25 3.38 -22.03
N TYR A 80 -7.12 2.42 -21.71
CA TYR A 80 -7.19 1.83 -20.38
C TYR A 80 -5.85 1.22 -19.94
N MET A 81 -5.19 0.48 -20.83
CA MET A 81 -3.88 -0.11 -20.56
C MET A 81 -2.81 0.95 -20.29
N ARG A 82 -2.80 2.04 -21.06
CA ARG A 82 -1.87 3.15 -20.83
C ARG A 82 -2.01 3.77 -19.45
N ASP A 83 -3.25 3.95 -18.98
CA ASP A 83 -3.51 4.51 -17.64
C ASP A 83 -3.08 3.55 -16.52
N VAL A 84 -3.31 2.24 -16.69
CA VAL A 84 -2.84 1.22 -15.73
C VAL A 84 -1.31 1.25 -15.60
N LYS A 85 -0.58 1.37 -16.70
CA LYS A 85 0.90 1.47 -16.68
C LYS A 85 1.38 2.66 -15.87
N SER A 86 0.76 3.83 -16.07
CA SER A 86 1.14 5.05 -15.36
C SER A 86 0.94 4.91 -13.85
N ASN A 87 -0.17 4.29 -13.43
CA ASN A 87 -0.47 4.06 -12.03
C ASN A 87 0.48 3.04 -11.38
N GLU A 88 0.88 1.99 -12.10
CA GLU A 88 1.89 1.04 -11.60
C GLU A 88 3.27 1.70 -11.41
N ILE A 89 3.69 2.58 -12.32
CA ILE A 89 4.95 3.31 -12.19
C ILE A 89 4.89 4.24 -10.97
N LEU A 90 3.82 5.04 -10.87
CA LEU A 90 3.62 5.97 -9.77
C LEU A 90 3.60 5.26 -8.41
N THR A 91 2.91 4.12 -8.30
CA THR A 91 2.87 3.35 -7.05
C THR A 91 4.22 2.74 -6.69
N ARG A 92 5.03 2.32 -7.68
CA ARG A 92 6.39 1.83 -7.44
C ARG A 92 7.32 2.96 -6.99
N GLU A 93 7.23 4.13 -7.60
CA GLU A 93 7.99 5.33 -7.20
C GLU A 93 7.61 5.74 -5.78
N LEU A 94 6.31 5.89 -5.49
CA LEU A 94 5.83 6.24 -4.16
C LEU A 94 6.28 5.24 -3.09
N ARG A 95 6.24 3.94 -3.39
CA ARG A 95 6.73 2.89 -2.48
C ARG A 95 8.24 3.00 -2.24
N ARG A 96 9.00 3.36 -3.26
CA ARG A 96 10.45 3.58 -3.16
C ARG A 96 10.75 4.80 -2.28
N ASP A 97 10.06 5.91 -2.51
CA ASP A 97 10.23 7.15 -1.74
C ASP A 97 9.91 6.94 -0.27
N ILE A 98 8.79 6.25 0.04
CA ILE A 98 8.43 5.86 1.41
C ILE A 98 9.55 5.03 2.05
N SER A 99 10.07 4.01 1.35
CA SER A 99 11.13 3.16 1.89
C SER A 99 12.43 3.91 2.17
N GLN A 100 12.77 4.90 1.33
CA GLN A 100 13.94 5.73 1.54
C GLN A 100 13.77 6.68 2.72
N LEU A 101 12.58 7.27 2.87
CA LEU A 101 12.25 8.14 4.00
C LEU A 101 12.29 7.36 5.32
N ASP A 102 11.71 6.16 5.35
CA ASP A 102 11.69 5.28 6.53
C ASP A 102 13.11 4.89 6.95
N ASN A 103 13.96 4.49 5.98
CA ASN A 103 15.37 4.17 6.26
C ASN A 103 16.18 5.37 6.79
N LYS A 104 15.91 6.59 6.28
CA LYS A 104 16.55 7.80 6.79
C LYS A 104 16.13 8.12 8.22
N LEU A 105 14.82 8.06 8.50
CA LEU A 105 14.28 8.25 9.84
C LEU A 105 14.79 7.21 10.83
N LEU A 106 14.88 5.95 10.41
CA LEU A 106 15.47 4.87 11.20
C LEU A 106 16.95 5.14 11.48
N GLY A 107 17.72 5.55 10.46
CA GLY A 107 19.14 5.90 10.62
C GLY A 107 19.36 7.06 11.59
N GLU A 108 18.61 8.13 11.46
CA GLU A 108 18.68 9.31 12.33
C GLU A 108 18.30 8.97 13.79
N LYS A 109 17.25 8.16 13.98
CA LYS A 109 16.85 7.68 15.31
C LYS A 109 17.88 6.72 15.90
N LEU A 110 18.45 5.82 15.09
CA LEU A 110 19.50 4.90 15.53
C LEU A 110 20.78 5.63 15.91
N GLU A 111 21.17 6.68 15.18
CA GLU A 111 22.33 7.50 15.53
C GLU A 111 22.10 8.25 16.84
N THR A 112 20.89 8.79 17.04
CA THR A 112 20.48 9.42 18.31
C THR A 112 20.48 8.41 19.47
N ILE A 113 19.98 7.19 19.25
CA ILE A 113 19.97 6.12 20.24
C ILE A 113 21.38 5.60 20.52
N ALA A 114 22.24 5.49 19.51
CA ALA A 114 23.63 5.06 19.66
C ALA A 114 24.49 6.10 20.40
N GLN A 115 24.16 7.39 20.26
CA GLN A 115 24.79 8.47 21.03
C GLN A 115 24.24 8.54 22.47
N SER A 116 22.99 8.11 22.71
CA SER A 116 22.47 7.96 24.06
C SER A 116 23.06 6.71 24.73
N LYS A 117 23.82 6.91 25.81
CA LYS A 117 24.41 5.82 26.58
C LYS A 117 23.29 4.90 27.10
N VAL A 118 23.12 3.72 26.49
CA VAL A 118 22.14 2.73 26.93
C VAL A 118 22.70 2.05 28.17
N ASP A 119 22.25 2.49 29.34
CA ASP A 119 22.58 1.84 30.61
C ASP A 119 21.78 0.54 30.73
N ILE A 120 22.47 -0.60 30.84
CA ILE A 120 21.84 -1.89 31.14
C ILE A 120 21.58 -1.95 32.65
N LEU A 121 20.32 -1.97 33.04
CA LEU A 121 19.89 -2.17 34.43
C LEU A 121 19.52 -3.64 34.60
N SER A 122 20.23 -4.35 35.47
CA SER A 122 20.15 -5.81 35.62
C SER A 122 19.36 -6.23 36.86
N THR A 123 19.13 -5.33 37.81
CA THR A 123 18.48 -5.65 39.09
C THR A 123 17.29 -4.72 39.40
N PRO A 124 16.25 -5.20 40.11
CA PRO A 124 15.14 -4.34 40.54
C PRO A 124 15.57 -3.10 41.35
N ASN A 125 16.69 -3.21 42.09
CA ASN A 125 17.24 -2.08 42.84
C ASN A 125 17.82 -1.01 41.92
N GLU A 126 18.58 -1.40 40.88
CA GLU A 126 19.10 -0.45 39.87
C GLU A 126 17.96 0.27 39.14
N HIS A 127 16.88 -0.44 38.81
CA HIS A 127 15.67 0.16 38.25
C HIS A 127 15.04 1.18 39.21
N ARG A 128 14.95 0.85 40.49
CA ARG A 128 14.41 1.76 41.52
C ARG A 128 15.29 3.00 41.68
N GLU A 129 16.61 2.83 41.73
CA GLU A 129 17.55 3.94 41.85
C GLU A 129 17.45 4.89 40.66
N LYS A 130 17.42 4.36 39.42
CA LYS A 130 17.27 5.17 38.21
C LYS A 130 15.95 5.93 38.19
N LEU A 131 14.85 5.30 38.62
CA LEU A 131 13.55 5.96 38.75
C LEU A 131 13.61 7.12 39.76
N ILE A 132 14.20 6.88 40.94
CA ILE A 132 14.37 7.91 41.97
C ILE A 132 15.24 9.06 41.45
N ASP A 133 16.31 8.74 40.75
CA ASP A 133 17.23 9.74 40.17
C ASP A 133 16.52 10.61 39.14
N ALA A 134 15.68 10.03 38.27
CA ALA A 134 14.84 10.76 37.34
C ALA A 134 13.92 11.77 38.06
N PHE A 135 13.26 11.36 39.15
CA PHE A 135 12.45 12.27 39.95
C PHE A 135 13.26 13.34 40.69
N LYS A 136 14.50 13.05 41.11
CA LYS A 136 15.36 14.03 41.80
C LYS A 136 15.91 15.08 40.84
N ASN A 137 16.28 14.68 39.63
CA ASN A 137 16.99 15.53 38.67
C ASN A 137 16.07 16.21 37.64
N ALA A 138 14.80 15.78 37.52
CA ALA A 138 13.85 16.41 36.62
C ALA A 138 13.63 17.89 36.91
N ARG A 139 13.61 18.70 35.84
CA ARG A 139 13.44 20.15 35.86
C ARG A 139 12.06 20.62 35.38
N GLU A 140 11.46 19.91 34.42
CA GLU A 140 10.22 20.34 33.77
C GLU A 140 9.11 19.31 33.91
N THR A 141 9.30 18.11 33.36
CA THR A 141 8.26 17.07 33.33
C THR A 141 8.84 15.69 33.65
N VAL A 142 8.08 14.90 34.41
CA VAL A 142 8.29 13.45 34.56
C VAL A 142 7.04 12.72 34.10
N VAL A 143 7.19 11.78 33.17
CA VAL A 143 6.12 10.89 32.72
C VAL A 143 6.46 9.47 33.13
N VAL A 144 5.57 8.84 33.90
CA VAL A 144 5.67 7.43 34.29
C VAL A 144 4.55 6.66 33.63
N LEU A 145 4.91 5.64 32.85
CA LEU A 145 3.97 4.70 32.27
C LEU A 145 4.28 3.32 32.85
N SER A 146 3.33 2.73 33.56
CA SER A 146 3.51 1.42 34.19
C SER A 146 2.25 0.57 34.04
N GLY A 147 2.39 -0.69 33.62
CA GLY A 147 1.24 -1.61 33.60
C GLY A 147 0.70 -1.93 35.00
N TRP A 148 1.51 -1.78 36.05
CA TRP A 148 1.09 -2.09 37.43
C TRP A 148 1.65 -1.06 38.41
N THR A 149 0.83 -0.57 39.33
CA THR A 149 1.26 0.30 40.43
C THR A 149 0.85 -0.36 41.74
N THR A 150 1.82 -0.82 42.52
CA THR A 150 1.56 -1.53 43.79
C THR A 150 1.91 -0.66 44.99
N SER A 151 1.33 -0.98 46.15
CA SER A 151 1.65 -0.33 47.44
C SER A 151 3.12 -0.53 47.84
N PHE A 152 3.76 -1.59 47.35
CA PHE A 152 5.19 -1.83 47.51
C PHE A 152 6.05 -0.75 46.82
N THR A 153 5.63 -0.30 45.63
CA THR A 153 6.34 0.73 44.86
C THR A 153 6.07 2.14 45.41
N VAL A 154 4.83 2.43 45.83
CA VAL A 154 4.39 3.76 46.31
C VAL A 154 4.52 3.90 47.83
N ASN A 155 5.73 3.64 48.33
CA ASN A 155 6.04 3.76 49.76
C ASN A 155 6.23 5.23 50.22
N GLN A 156 6.38 5.45 51.52
CA GLN A 156 6.50 6.79 52.09
C GLN A 156 7.71 7.57 51.55
N GLU A 157 8.82 6.89 51.31
CA GLU A 157 10.02 7.46 50.70
C GLU A 157 9.72 8.00 49.29
N PHE A 158 9.07 7.20 48.46
CA PHE A 158 8.69 7.57 47.10
C PHE A 158 7.75 8.79 47.08
N ARG A 159 6.74 8.81 47.97
CA ARG A 159 5.83 9.96 48.13
C ARG A 159 6.58 11.24 48.52
N ARG A 160 7.58 11.13 49.40
CA ARG A 160 8.41 12.28 49.79
C ARG A 160 9.21 12.84 48.61
N ILE A 161 9.77 11.96 47.78
CA ILE A 161 10.54 12.35 46.58
C ILE A 161 9.63 13.03 45.55
N ILE A 162 8.44 12.46 45.29
CA ILE A 162 7.44 13.09 44.41
C ILE A 162 7.03 14.46 44.95
N ALA A 163 6.77 14.59 46.25
CA ALA A 163 6.40 15.87 46.84
C ALA A 163 7.51 16.92 46.68
N GLN A 164 8.77 16.54 46.81
CA GLN A 164 9.90 17.43 46.53
C GLN A 164 9.98 17.81 45.05
N CYS A 165 9.72 16.86 44.15
CA CYS A 165 9.69 17.09 42.71
C CYS A 165 8.59 18.10 42.33
N LEU A 166 7.37 17.92 42.83
CA LEU A 166 6.25 18.84 42.64
C LEU A 166 6.53 20.23 43.22
N LYS A 167 7.18 20.32 44.39
CA LYS A 167 7.59 21.60 44.99
C LYS A 167 8.56 22.40 44.12
N ARG A 168 9.33 21.74 43.24
CA ARG A 168 10.20 22.41 42.27
C ARG A 168 9.46 22.90 41.03
N GLY A 169 8.14 22.73 40.94
CA GLY A 169 7.33 23.11 39.78
C GLY A 169 7.35 22.08 38.64
N VAL A 170 7.87 20.87 38.89
CA VAL A 170 7.91 19.79 37.90
C VAL A 170 6.51 19.21 37.73
N ILE A 171 6.07 19.06 36.48
CA ILE A 171 4.79 18.43 36.14
C ILE A 171 4.97 16.92 36.11
N ILE A 172 4.09 16.17 36.79
CA ILE A 172 4.18 14.71 36.87
C ILE A 172 2.92 14.08 36.30
N TYR A 173 3.09 13.23 35.28
CA TYR A 173 2.04 12.39 34.72
C TYR A 173 2.31 10.93 35.08
N ILE A 174 1.33 10.25 35.68
CA ILE A 174 1.42 8.82 36.01
C ILE A 174 0.27 8.10 35.31
N GLY A 175 0.58 7.39 34.23
CA GLY A 175 -0.33 6.47 33.55
C GLY A 175 -0.14 5.06 34.09
N TYR A 176 -1.21 4.46 34.60
CA TYR A 176 -1.22 3.08 35.09
C TYR A 176 -2.49 2.34 34.67
N GLY A 177 -2.39 1.04 34.37
CA GLY A 177 -3.50 0.19 33.92
C GLY A 177 -3.06 -1.18 33.43
#